data_AF-A0A5N9IAZ0-F1
#
_entry.id   AF-A0A5N9IAZ0-F1
#
_cell.length_a   1.000
_cell.length_b   1.000
_cell.length_c   1.000
_cell.angle_alpha   90.00
_cell.angle_beta   90.00
_cell.angle_gamma   90.00
#
_symmetry.space_group_name_H-M   'P 1'
#
loop_
_entity.id
_entity.type
_entity.pdbx_description
1 polymer ?
#
loop_
_entity_poly.entity_id
_entity_poly.type
_entity_poly.pdbx_seq_one_letter_code
_entity_poly.pdbx_strand_id
1 'polypeptide(L)' 'MQPRFVIVPAVPIEKQSLRIGTRDYAATVCGGFDIYDNQEKERLKPSYPSKADAEVQCRNLNMAKQAR' A
#
# COMPACT_ATOMS: atom_id res chain seq x y z
N MET A 1 -6.31 -19.25 -11.03
CA MET A 1 -6.04 -17.87 -11.51
C MET A 1 -5.29 -17.13 -10.41
N GLN A 2 -4.15 -16.53 -10.72
CA GLN A 2 -3.52 -15.58 -9.78
C GLN A 2 -4.24 -14.23 -9.91
N PRO A 3 -4.61 -13.57 -8.79
CA PRO A 3 -5.23 -12.26 -8.84
C PRO A 3 -4.24 -11.23 -9.40
N ARG A 4 -4.72 -10.37 -10.31
CA ARG A 4 -3.92 -9.29 -10.90
C ARG A 4 -3.53 -8.29 -9.81
N PHE A 5 -4.47 -7.93 -8.96
CA PHE A 5 -4.25 -6.97 -7.89
C PHE A 5 -4.08 -7.69 -6.55
N VAL A 6 -3.06 -7.29 -5.78
CA VAL A 6 -2.78 -7.84 -4.43
C VAL A 6 -2.55 -6.72 -3.44
N ILE A 7 -2.81 -6.97 -2.16
CA ILE A 7 -2.60 -5.98 -1.11
C ILE A 7 -1.19 -6.12 -0.57
N VAL A 8 -0.49 -5.01 -0.45
CA VAL A 8 0.86 -4.94 0.13
C VAL A 8 0.89 -3.86 1.21
N PRO A 9 1.74 -3.98 2.24
CA PRO A 9 1.97 -2.89 3.17
C PRO A 9 2.41 -1.63 2.41
N ALA A 10 1.85 -0.48 2.77
CA ALA A 10 2.22 0.78 2.14
C ALA A 10 3.70 1.07 2.35
N VAL A 11 4.32 1.71 1.36
CA VAL A 11 5.73 2.13 1.50
C VAL A 11 5.81 3.09 2.69
N PRO A 12 6.61 2.79 3.74
CA PRO A 12 6.76 3.69 4.86
C PRO A 12 7.30 5.02 4.35
N ILE A 13 6.55 6.10 4.57
CA ILE A 13 7.03 7.44 4.26
C ILE A 13 7.71 7.94 5.52
N GLU A 14 8.99 8.29 5.41
CA GLU A 14 9.69 9.02 6.47
C GLU A 14 9.01 10.39 6.62
N LYS A 15 8.12 10.50 7.60
CA LYS A 15 7.33 11.72 7.80
C LYS A 15 8.08 12.72 8.67
N GLN A 16 8.92 12.22 9.60
CA GLN A 16 9.71 13.03 10.51
C GLN A 16 11.03 12.32 10.87
N SER A 17 12.14 12.99 10.60
CA SER A 17 13.41 12.69 11.29
C SER A 17 13.38 13.43 12.63
N LEU A 18 13.25 12.68 13.73
CA LEU A 18 13.46 13.28 15.04
C LEU A 18 14.97 13.30 15.32
N ARG A 19 15.52 14.50 15.48
CA ARG A 19 16.88 14.68 16.01
C ARG A 19 16.81 14.79 17.53
N ILE A 20 17.35 13.79 18.23
CA ILE A 20 17.52 13.82 19.69
C ILE A 20 19.03 13.78 19.97
N GLY A 21 19.61 14.95 20.21
CA GLY A 21 21.06 15.11 20.35
C GLY A 21 21.79 14.85 19.03
N THR A 22 22.86 14.03 19.06
CA THR A 22 23.62 13.58 17.88
C THR A 22 23.03 12.34 17.20
N ARG A 23 21.91 11.79 17.70
CA ARG A 23 21.26 10.61 17.12
C ARG A 23 20.04 11.01 16.30
N ASP A 24 20.01 10.51 15.07
CA ASP A 24 18.87 10.62 14.16
C ASP A 24 17.96 9.39 14.34
N TYR A 25 16.71 9.64 14.73
CA TYR A 25 15.68 8.61 14.80
C TYR A 25 14.70 8.81 13.64
N ALA A 26 14.67 7.87 12.70
CA ALA A 26 13.66 7.82 11.65
C ALA A 26 12.37 7.22 12.24
N ALA A 27 11.37 8.06 12.48
CA ALA A 27 10.03 7.58 12.82
C ALA A 27 9.30 7.21 11.52
N THR A 28 9.33 5.93 11.16
CA THR A 28 8.54 5.40 10.05
C THR A 28 7.11 5.18 10.52
N VAL A 29 6.17 6.00 10.04
CA VAL A 29 4.75 5.74 10.25
C VAL A 29 4.34 4.64 9.28
N CYS A 30 3.71 3.57 9.77
CA CYS A 30 3.11 2.55 8.91
C CYS A 30 2.04 3.25 8.05
N GLY A 31 2.33 3.46 6.76
CA GLY A 31 1.52 4.27 5.85
C GLY A 31 0.17 3.65 5.44
N GLY A 32 -0.22 2.54 6.06
CA GLY A 32 -1.40 1.76 5.69
C GLY A 32 -1.08 0.63 4.71
N PHE A 33 -1.94 0.43 3.72
CA PHE A 33 -1.91 -0.67 2.75
C PHE A 33 -2.06 -0.12 1.33
N ASP A 34 -1.19 -0.52 0.41
CA ASP A 34 -1.32 -0.23 -1.02
C ASP A 34 -1.90 -1.42 -1.76
N ILE A 35 -2.46 -1.17 -2.94
CA ILE A 35 -2.78 -2.23 -3.90
C ILE A 35 -1.65 -2.29 -4.94
N TYR A 36 -1.09 -3.47 -5.15
CA TYR A 36 -0.06 -3.74 -6.14
C TYR A 36 -0.67 -4.44 -7.36
N ASP A 37 -0.40 -3.92 -8.55
CA ASP A 37 -0.74 -4.58 -9.81
C ASP A 37 0.41 -5.50 -10.23
N ASN A 38 0.19 -6.82 -10.20
CA ASN A 38 1.18 -7.81 -10.62
C ASN A 38 1.48 -7.77 -12.13
N GLN A 39 0.55 -7.27 -12.95
CA GLN A 39 0.75 -7.19 -14.41
C GLN A 39 1.57 -5.96 -14.78
N GLU A 40 1.19 -4.79 -14.26
CA GLU A 40 1.88 -3.52 -14.55
C GLU A 40 3.07 -3.27 -13.62
N LYS A 41 3.24 -4.14 -12.61
CA LYS A 41 4.32 -4.12 -11.60
C LYS A 41 4.40 -2.82 -10.81
N GLU A 42 3.27 -2.16 -10.63
CA GLU A 42 3.18 -0.85 -9.98
C GLU A 42 2.28 -0.86 -8.74
N ARG A 43 2.54 0.09 -7.83
CA ARG A 43 1.68 0.33 -6.66
C ARG A 43 0.66 1.40 -7.00
N LEU A 44 -0.61 1.06 -6.91
CA LEU A 44 -1.72 1.97 -7.06
C LEU A 44 -1.84 2.85 -5.82
N LYS A 45 -1.93 4.17 -6.02
CA LYS A 45 -2.23 5.18 -4.99
C LYS A 45 -3.71 5.56 -5.07
N PRO A 46 -4.37 5.92 -3.96
CA PRO A 46 -3.82 6.20 -2.62
C PRO A 46 -3.63 4.96 -1.73
N SER A 47 -2.79 5.10 -0.70
CA SER A 47 -2.65 4.12 0.39
C SER A 47 -3.88 4.11 1.28
N TYR A 48 -4.38 2.94 1.63
CA TYR A 48 -5.54 2.74 2.49
C TYR A 48 -5.11 2.64 3.96
N PRO A 49 -5.76 3.36 4.89
CA PRO A 49 -5.39 3.32 6.30
C PRO A 49 -5.71 1.96 6.95
N SER A 50 -6.73 1.25 6.46
CA SER A 50 -7.14 -0.06 6.96
C SER A 50 -6.98 -1.15 5.89
N LYS A 51 -6.63 -2.35 6.35
CA LYS A 51 -6.58 -3.54 5.49
C LYS A 51 -7.95 -3.87 4.90
N ALA A 52 -9.02 -3.65 5.65
CA ALA A 52 -10.38 -3.93 5.20
C ALA A 52 -10.77 -3.06 3.99
N ASP A 53 -10.40 -1.78 4.02
CA ASP A 53 -10.66 -0.84 2.92
C ASP A 53 -9.88 -1.27 1.66
N ALA A 54 -8.61 -1.66 1.84
CA ALA A 54 -7.78 -2.19 0.76
C ALA A 54 -8.35 -3.51 0.19
N GLU A 55 -8.90 -4.39 1.03
CA GLU A 55 -9.50 -5.66 0.61
C GLU A 55 -10.75 -5.47 -0.24
N VAL A 56 -11.62 -4.54 0.12
CA VAL A 56 -12.81 -4.21 -0.68
C VAL A 56 -12.41 -3.71 -2.06
N GLN A 57 -11.46 -2.78 -2.13
CA GLN A 57 -11.03 -2.21 -3.41
C GLN A 57 -10.24 -3.21 -4.25
N CYS A 58 -9.37 -4.01 -3.64
CA CYS A 58 -8.64 -5.07 -4.32
C CYS A 58 -9.59 -6.11 -4.93
N ARG A 59 -10.65 -6.51 -4.23
CA ARG A 59 -11.67 -7.41 -4.79
C ARG A 59 -12.42 -6.77 -5.95
N ASN A 60 -12.85 -5.52 -5.82
CA ASN A 60 -13.55 -4.79 -6.88
C ASN A 60 -12.72 -4.70 -8.16
N LEU A 61 -11.42 -4.37 -8.05
CA LEU A 61 -10.50 -4.29 -9.19
C LEU A 61 -10.29 -5.65 -9.86
N ASN A 62 -10.13 -6.71 -9.07
CA ASN A 62 -10.00 -8.07 -9.59
C ASN A 62 -11.29 -8.58 -10.24
N MET A 63 -12.48 -8.17 -9.77
CA MET A 63 -13.76 -8.51 -10.39
C MET A 63 -13.99 -7.72 -11.69
N ALA A 64 -13.74 -6.41 -11.68
CA ALA A 64 -13.93 -5.54 -12.85
C ALA A 64 -13.05 -5.94 -14.04
N LYS A 65 -11.82 -6.39 -13.78
CA LYS A 65 -10.89 -6.85 -14.84
C LYS A 65 -11.04 -8.33 -15.22
N GLN A 66 -11.82 -9.12 -14.47
CA GLN A 66 -12.21 -10.48 -14.88
C GLN A 66 -13.42 -10.49 -15.82
N ALA A 67 -14.18 -9.39 -15.90
CA ALA A 67 -15.37 -9.26 -16.74
C ALA A 67 -15.07 -8.77 -18.17
N ARG A 68 -13.80 -8.66 -18.57
CA ARG A 68 -13.33 -8.33 -19.93
C ARG A 68 -12.46 -9.44 -20.45
#